data_AF-A0A920PIZ9-F1
#
_entry.id   AF-A0A920PIZ9-F1
#
_cell.length_a   1.000
_cell.length_b   1.000
_cell.length_c   1.000
_cell.angle_alpha   90.00
_cell.angle_beta   90.00
_cell.angle_gamma   90.00
#
_symmetry.space_group_name_H-M   'P 1'
#
loop_
_entity.id
_entity.type
_entity.pdbx_description
1 polymer ?
#
loop_
_entity_poly.entity_id
_entity_poly.type
_entity_poly.pdbx_seq_one_letter_code
_entity_poly.pdbx_strand_id
1 'polypeptide(L)'
;MAAALLSDTGGVATLVGDPPNLMIGSAKDIAFMPFVEKMGPIVFVAWIATLFFMRVLFKKELDLTAEGTFTDTLDYKDKGLWNKSLMVLGLMVVLFVIHNVIHWDPWMVAGAGLITLAMLQKHLELEDIMHDVEIPLLMFFIALFMIVGGVEGSGFLEYLGTFIIPFVKEDFLLACIILMWVAAIMSAAIDNIPFTAAMIPIIMSLEAQGVNAAALWWCLALGVGMGGNGTHIGSTANVFIVTVSERLARDTGDKSMAITPLMWAKKGLPVMLLTLVICTIVMYLFFPYYSQPL
;
A
#
# COMPACT_ATOMS: atom_id res chain seq x y z
N MET A 1 -12.98 -6.06 9.05
CA MET A 1 -12.79 -6.47 7.64
C MET A 1 -13.01 -5.32 6.67
N ALA A 2 -14.22 -4.74 6.57
CA ALA A 2 -14.50 -3.63 5.64
C ALA A 2 -13.51 -2.45 5.76
N ALA A 3 -13.17 -2.06 6.99
CA ALA A 3 -12.16 -1.02 7.24
C ALA A 3 -10.78 -1.38 6.68
N ALA A 4 -10.33 -2.63 6.82
CA ALA A 4 -9.04 -3.08 6.27
C ALA A 4 -9.07 -3.04 4.74
N LEU A 5 -10.15 -3.52 4.12
CA LEU A 5 -10.30 -3.50 2.65
C LEU A 5 -10.28 -2.07 2.07
N LEU A 6 -10.94 -1.11 2.74
CA LEU A 6 -10.89 0.30 2.37
C LEU A 6 -9.54 0.93 2.62
N SER A 7 -8.88 0.55 3.71
CA SER A 7 -7.56 1.06 4.10
C SER A 7 -6.53 0.63 3.07
N ASP A 8 -6.47 -0.66 2.73
CA ASP A 8 -5.58 -1.20 1.69
C ASP A 8 -5.84 -0.49 0.35
N THR A 9 -7.10 -0.45 -0.09
CA THR A 9 -7.46 0.21 -1.36
C THR A 9 -7.06 1.70 -1.36
N GLY A 10 -7.32 2.42 -0.26
CA GLY A 10 -7.02 3.84 -0.14
C GLY A 10 -5.53 4.14 0.00
N GLY A 11 -4.76 3.26 0.64
CA GLY A 11 -3.32 3.38 0.84
C GLY A 11 -2.55 3.47 -0.49
N VAL A 12 -3.07 2.83 -1.54
CA VAL A 12 -2.49 2.86 -2.89
C VAL A 12 -2.43 4.28 -3.48
N ALA A 13 -3.25 5.23 -3.00
CA ALA A 13 -3.37 6.56 -3.59
C ALA A 13 -2.12 7.44 -3.39
N THR A 14 -1.32 7.17 -2.37
CA THR A 14 -0.23 8.05 -1.95
C THR A 14 1.06 7.29 -1.69
N LEU A 15 2.19 7.99 -1.82
CA LEU A 15 3.53 7.43 -1.62
C LEU A 15 3.74 6.85 -0.20
N VAL A 16 3.07 7.40 0.80
CA VAL A 16 3.23 7.03 2.23
C VAL A 16 2.04 6.19 2.73
N GLY A 17 1.15 5.75 1.83
CA GLY A 17 -0.06 5.03 2.21
C GLY A 17 0.17 3.53 2.49
N ASP A 18 1.16 2.92 1.83
CA ASP A 18 1.63 1.57 2.14
C ASP A 18 3.16 1.45 1.94
N PRO A 19 3.81 0.42 2.52
CA PRO A 19 5.24 0.20 2.32
C PRO A 19 5.65 -0.06 0.86
N PRO A 20 4.93 -0.88 0.05
CA PRO A 20 5.21 -1.05 -1.38
C PRO A 20 5.36 0.26 -2.18
N ASN A 21 4.49 1.23 -1.97
CA ASN A 21 4.52 2.52 -2.66
C ASN A 21 5.79 3.30 -2.31
N LEU A 22 6.16 3.30 -1.03
CA LEU A 22 7.41 3.93 -0.58
C LEU A 22 8.62 3.25 -1.22
N MET A 23 8.62 1.92 -1.33
CA MET A 23 9.69 1.17 -1.99
C MET A 23 9.80 1.52 -3.48
N ILE A 24 8.67 1.58 -4.18
CA ILE A 24 8.61 1.94 -5.61
C ILE A 24 9.11 3.38 -5.81
N GLY A 25 8.59 4.33 -5.01
CA GLY A 25 9.00 5.72 -5.12
C GLY A 25 10.45 5.95 -4.72
N SER A 26 10.98 5.24 -3.73
CA SER A 26 12.40 5.32 -3.38
C SER A 26 13.31 4.70 -4.43
N ALA A 27 12.89 3.61 -5.09
CA ALA A 27 13.69 2.96 -6.12
C ALA A 27 13.81 3.79 -7.40
N LYS A 28 12.77 4.58 -7.72
CA LYS A 28 12.72 5.40 -8.94
C LYS A 28 12.76 6.91 -8.70
N ASP A 29 13.01 7.33 -7.46
CA ASP A 29 13.04 8.74 -7.03
C ASP A 29 11.75 9.51 -7.38
N ILE A 30 10.59 8.85 -7.23
CA ILE A 30 9.28 9.44 -7.51
C ILE A 30 8.87 10.30 -6.32
N ALA A 31 8.70 11.59 -6.56
CA ALA A 31 8.21 12.51 -5.55
C ALA A 31 6.72 12.31 -5.20
N PHE A 32 6.32 12.81 -4.03
CA PHE A 32 4.97 12.62 -3.49
C PHE A 32 3.86 13.12 -4.44
N MET A 33 3.98 14.35 -4.96
CA MET A 33 2.93 14.95 -5.80
C MET A 33 2.73 14.20 -7.13
N PRO A 34 3.77 13.91 -7.94
CA PRO A 34 3.62 13.07 -9.13
C PRO A 34 2.99 11.71 -8.84
N PHE A 35 3.33 11.08 -7.72
CA PHE A 35 2.72 9.81 -7.31
C PHE A 35 1.21 9.96 -7.11
N VAL A 36 0.79 10.98 -6.34
CA VAL A 36 -0.64 11.26 -6.07
C VAL A 36 -1.39 11.63 -7.36
N GLU A 37 -0.77 12.38 -8.28
CA GLU A 37 -1.38 12.75 -9.55
C GLU A 37 -1.65 11.55 -10.48
N LYS A 38 -0.78 10.54 -10.44
CA LYS A 38 -0.92 9.32 -11.25
C LYS A 38 -1.85 8.31 -10.57
N MET A 39 -1.66 8.07 -9.28
CA MET A 39 -2.33 7.02 -8.52
C MET A 39 -3.65 7.48 -7.88
N GLY A 40 -3.72 8.72 -7.41
CA GLY A 40 -4.88 9.25 -6.69
C GLY A 40 -6.19 9.13 -7.46
N PRO A 41 -6.31 9.59 -8.72
CA PRO A 41 -7.57 9.52 -9.46
C PRO A 41 -8.07 8.09 -9.70
N ILE A 42 -7.18 7.18 -10.12
CA ILE A 42 -7.53 5.78 -10.39
C ILE A 42 -7.92 5.05 -9.10
N VAL A 43 -7.19 5.28 -8.01
CA VAL A 43 -7.50 4.73 -6.69
C VAL A 43 -8.79 5.30 -6.14
N PHE A 44 -9.08 6.59 -6.34
CA PHE A 44 -10.31 7.22 -5.89
C PHE A 44 -11.55 6.58 -6.55
N VAL A 45 -11.50 6.31 -7.86
CA VAL A 45 -12.57 5.61 -8.57
C VAL A 45 -12.73 4.18 -8.04
N ALA A 46 -11.63 3.45 -7.89
CA ALA A 46 -11.65 2.09 -7.33
C ALA A 46 -12.20 2.07 -5.89
N TRP A 47 -11.80 3.04 -5.06
CA TRP A 47 -12.22 3.17 -3.67
C TRP A 47 -13.72 3.46 -3.54
N ILE A 48 -14.26 4.38 -4.35
CA ILE A 48 -15.71 4.65 -4.41
C ILE A 48 -16.48 3.38 -4.81
N ALA A 49 -16.02 2.68 -5.84
CA ALA A 49 -16.66 1.46 -6.29
C ALA A 49 -16.63 0.38 -5.20
N THR A 50 -15.49 0.21 -4.52
CA THR A 50 -15.33 -0.70 -3.38
C THR A 50 -16.27 -0.33 -2.22
N LEU A 51 -16.40 0.96 -1.89
CA LEU A 51 -17.33 1.45 -0.86
C LEU A 51 -18.78 1.06 -1.17
N PHE A 52 -19.26 1.31 -2.39
CA PHE A 52 -20.61 0.92 -2.81
C PHE A 52 -20.78 -0.60 -2.85
N PHE A 53 -19.78 -1.32 -3.35
CA PHE A 53 -19.81 -2.77 -3.42
C PHE A 53 -19.85 -3.42 -2.03
N MET A 54 -19.17 -2.83 -1.04
CA MET A 54 -19.24 -3.29 0.35
C MET A 54 -20.64 -3.18 0.94
N ARG A 55 -21.45 -2.19 0.56
CA ARG A 55 -22.85 -2.12 1.00
C ARG A 55 -23.66 -3.35 0.55
N VAL A 56 -23.33 -3.92 -0.60
CA VAL A 56 -23.94 -5.14 -1.10
C VAL A 56 -23.35 -6.38 -0.42
N LEU A 57 -22.02 -6.45 -0.33
CA LEU A 57 -21.30 -7.56 0.31
C LEU A 57 -21.68 -7.73 1.79
N PHE A 58 -21.75 -6.65 2.55
CA PHE A 58 -22.04 -6.63 3.98
C PHE A 58 -23.52 -6.31 4.28
N LYS A 59 -24.43 -6.50 3.32
CA LYS A 59 -25.84 -6.12 3.48
C LYS A 59 -26.48 -6.74 4.72
N LYS A 60 -26.17 -7.99 5.05
CA LYS A 60 -26.76 -8.69 6.21
C LYS A 60 -26.21 -8.15 7.52
N GLU A 61 -24.91 -7.88 7.55
CA GLU A 61 -24.18 -7.33 8.69
C GLU A 61 -24.61 -5.88 8.97
N LEU A 62 -24.97 -5.13 7.93
CA LEU A 62 -25.48 -3.75 8.02
C LEU A 62 -26.98 -3.66 8.35
N ASP A 63 -27.74 -4.73 8.20
CA ASP A 63 -29.17 -4.78 8.53
C ASP A 63 -29.43 -4.98 10.04
N LEU A 64 -28.36 -5.26 10.80
CA LEU A 64 -28.42 -5.42 12.25
C LEU A 64 -28.66 -4.04 12.90
N THR A 65 -29.71 -3.95 13.71
CA THR A 65 -29.92 -2.79 14.58
C THR A 65 -28.85 -2.79 15.66
N ALA A 66 -28.10 -1.71 15.77
CA ALA A 66 -27.10 -1.56 16.84
C ALA A 66 -27.81 -1.64 18.20
N GLU A 67 -27.53 -2.70 18.95
CA GLU A 67 -27.98 -2.85 20.33
C GLU A 67 -26.91 -2.28 21.25
N GLY A 68 -27.27 -1.25 22.01
CA GLY A 68 -26.36 -0.56 22.93
C GLY A 68 -26.67 0.93 23.05
N THR A 69 -26.42 1.49 24.22
CA THR A 69 -26.32 2.93 24.39
C THR A 69 -24.86 3.29 24.12
N PHE A 70 -24.58 4.09 23.08
CA PHE A 70 -23.26 4.68 22.84
C PHE A 70 -22.97 5.79 23.88
N THR A 71 -23.14 5.48 25.16
CA THR A 71 -22.92 6.38 26.29
C THR A 71 -21.48 6.33 26.78
N ASP A 72 -20.69 5.35 26.36
CA ASP A 72 -19.25 5.31 26.60
C ASP A 72 -18.56 6.39 25.77
N THR A 73 -18.52 7.60 26.33
CA THR A 73 -17.58 8.62 25.89
C THR A 73 -16.20 8.21 26.36
N LEU A 74 -15.35 7.74 25.43
CA LEU A 74 -13.93 7.65 25.70
C LEU A 74 -13.45 9.05 26.09
N ASP A 75 -13.03 9.20 27.34
CA ASP A 75 -12.59 10.49 27.83
C ASP A 75 -11.33 10.91 27.07
N TYR A 76 -11.32 12.17 26.63
CA TYR A 76 -10.28 12.68 25.75
C TYR A 76 -8.98 12.81 26.55
N LYS A 77 -8.15 11.74 26.54
CA LYS A 77 -6.98 11.61 27.44
C LYS A 77 -6.12 12.89 27.49
N ASP A 78 -5.82 13.49 26.34
CA ASP A 78 -5.06 14.74 26.26
C ASP A 78 -5.44 15.56 25.01
N LYS A 79 -6.26 16.61 25.21
CA LYS A 79 -6.63 17.57 24.14
C LYS A 79 -5.42 18.33 23.60
N GLY A 80 -4.39 18.53 24.41
CA GLY A 80 -3.15 19.21 24.01
C GLY A 80 -2.35 18.35 23.04
N LEU A 81 -2.17 17.06 23.34
CA LEU A 81 -1.53 16.11 22.43
C LEU A 81 -2.28 16.01 21.11
N TRP A 82 -3.60 15.85 21.15
CA TRP A 82 -4.43 15.76 19.94
C TRP A 82 -4.24 16.95 18.99
N ASN A 83 -4.36 18.17 19.49
CA ASN A 83 -4.24 19.37 18.67
C ASN A 83 -2.81 19.53 18.12
N LYS A 84 -1.79 19.18 18.91
CA LYS A 84 -0.39 19.18 18.46
C LYS A 84 -0.15 18.12 17.38
N SER A 85 -0.67 16.91 17.55
CA SER A 85 -0.57 15.84 16.57
C SER A 85 -1.26 16.20 15.25
N LEU A 86 -2.46 16.80 15.30
CA LEU A 86 -3.13 17.32 14.11
C LEU A 86 -2.34 18.45 13.43
N MET A 87 -1.75 19.36 14.22
CA MET A 87 -0.89 20.42 13.69
C MET A 87 0.35 19.85 13.01
N VAL A 88 1.03 18.90 13.64
CA VAL A 88 2.22 18.23 13.06
C VAL A 88 1.83 17.45 11.82
N LEU A 89 0.72 16.71 11.84
CA LEU A 89 0.20 16.01 10.67
C LEU A 89 -0.08 16.98 9.51
N GLY A 90 -0.76 18.09 9.78
CA GLY A 90 -1.02 19.13 8.78
C GLY A 90 0.26 19.73 8.22
N LEU A 91 1.25 20.00 9.08
CA LEU A 91 2.57 20.46 8.68
C LEU A 91 3.28 19.44 7.79
N MET A 92 3.26 18.15 8.17
CA MET A 92 3.85 17.07 7.39
C MET A 92 3.21 16.95 6.01
N VAL A 93 1.88 17.05 5.90
CA VAL A 93 1.18 17.05 4.61
C VAL A 93 1.70 18.19 3.73
N VAL A 94 1.80 19.41 4.27
CA VAL A 94 2.35 20.55 3.51
C VAL A 94 3.80 20.29 3.10
N LEU A 95 4.63 19.79 4.03
CA LEU A 95 6.03 19.47 3.76
C LEU A 95 6.17 18.38 2.69
N PHE A 96 5.34 17.34 2.69
CA PHE A 96 5.30 16.33 1.63
C PHE A 96 4.85 16.94 0.28
N VAL A 97 3.93 17.91 0.27
CA VAL A 97 3.55 18.57 -0.99
C VAL A 97 4.73 19.36 -1.57
N ILE A 98 5.53 20.03 -0.72
CA ILE A 98 6.62 20.90 -1.17
C ILE A 98 8.01 20.27 -1.10
N HIS A 99 8.16 19.01 -0.66
CA HIS A 99 9.46 18.40 -0.32
C HIS A 99 10.46 18.51 -1.48
N ASN A 100 9.98 18.32 -2.72
CA ASN A 100 10.83 18.34 -3.90
C ASN A 100 11.31 19.78 -4.25
N VAL A 101 10.51 20.80 -3.92
CA VAL A 101 10.86 22.21 -4.11
C VAL A 101 11.93 22.66 -3.12
N ILE A 102 11.89 22.11 -1.90
CA ILE A 102 12.88 22.40 -0.85
C ILE A 102 14.08 21.42 -0.89
N HIS A 103 14.15 20.56 -1.91
CA HIS A 103 15.18 19.53 -2.08
C HIS A 103 15.33 18.60 -0.87
N TRP A 104 14.21 18.25 -0.25
CA TRP A 104 14.15 17.28 0.83
C TRP A 104 13.68 15.94 0.31
N ASP A 105 14.35 14.90 0.79
CA ASP A 105 13.88 13.53 0.62
C ASP A 105 12.64 13.29 1.50
N PRO A 106 11.74 12.37 1.11
CA PRO A 106 10.57 12.01 1.91
C PRO A 106 10.90 11.62 3.36
N TRP A 107 12.04 10.96 3.59
CA TRP A 107 12.46 10.56 4.95
C TRP A 107 12.78 11.77 5.84
N MET A 108 13.27 12.89 5.25
CA MET A 108 13.55 14.12 6.01
C MET A 108 12.27 14.76 6.50
N VAL A 109 11.21 14.75 5.69
CA VAL A 109 9.88 15.22 6.09
C VAL A 109 9.34 14.38 7.25
N ALA A 110 9.44 13.05 7.15
CA ALA A 110 9.02 12.14 8.21
C ALA A 110 9.81 12.38 9.52
N GLY A 111 11.14 12.53 9.41
CA GLY A 111 12.02 12.83 10.54
C GLY A 111 11.71 14.18 11.19
N ALA A 112 11.49 15.22 10.39
CA ALA A 112 11.09 16.54 10.90
C ALA A 112 9.75 16.50 11.65
N GLY A 113 8.78 15.74 11.16
CA GLY A 113 7.51 15.50 11.84
C GLY A 113 7.70 14.83 13.21
N LEU A 114 8.47 13.74 13.26
CA LEU A 114 8.79 13.03 14.50
C LEU A 114 9.50 13.95 15.51
N ILE A 115 10.54 14.68 15.07
CA ILE A 115 11.30 15.60 15.92
C ILE A 115 10.39 16.70 16.46
N THR A 116 9.55 17.29 15.61
CA THR A 116 8.63 18.35 16.01
C THR A 116 7.64 17.85 17.06
N LEU A 117 7.07 16.66 16.86
CA LEU A 117 6.15 16.06 17.82
C LEU A 117 6.83 15.76 19.16
N ALA A 118 8.04 15.19 19.11
CA ALA A 118 8.86 14.91 20.28
C ALA A 118 9.24 16.17 21.07
N MET A 119 9.55 17.27 20.39
CA MET A 119 9.84 18.55 21.07
C MET A 119 8.59 19.19 21.69
N LEU A 120 7.44 19.05 21.03
CA LEU A 120 6.19 19.64 21.51
C LEU A 120 5.59 18.88 22.70
N GLN A 121 5.95 17.61 22.88
CA GLN A 121 5.38 16.78 23.94
C GLN A 121 6.44 16.33 24.96
N LYS A 122 6.27 16.80 26.20
CA LYS A 122 7.24 16.61 27.31
C LYS A 122 7.40 15.16 27.78
N HIS A 123 6.44 14.30 27.48
CA HIS A 123 6.38 12.90 27.95
C HIS A 123 6.19 11.94 26.77
N LEU A 124 6.89 12.20 25.66
CA LEU A 124 6.92 11.25 24.56
C LEU A 124 7.93 10.15 24.93
N GLU A 125 7.44 8.98 25.30
CA GLU A 125 8.28 7.81 25.57
C GLU A 125 8.75 7.24 24.23
N LEU A 126 9.97 7.59 23.82
CA LEU A 126 10.57 7.11 22.57
C LEU A 126 10.68 5.58 22.54
N GLU A 127 10.78 4.93 23.69
CA GLU A 127 10.81 3.48 23.82
C GLU A 127 9.51 2.85 23.33
N ASP A 128 8.36 3.38 23.74
CA ASP A 128 7.04 2.96 23.25
C ASP A 128 6.90 3.18 21.75
N ILE A 129 7.38 4.31 21.22
CA ILE A 129 7.34 4.60 19.79
C ILE A 129 8.21 3.63 19.00
N MET A 130 9.41 3.33 19.50
CA MET A 130 10.32 2.37 18.85
C MET A 130 9.76 0.95 18.86
N HIS A 131 8.91 0.61 19.83
CA HIS A 131 8.18 -0.65 19.85
C HIS A 131 7.14 -0.75 18.72
N ASP A 132 6.56 0.37 18.30
CA ASP A 132 5.62 0.43 17.17
C ASP A 132 6.32 0.48 15.81
N VAL A 133 7.64 0.76 15.77
CA VAL A 133 8.42 0.71 14.53
C VAL A 133 8.57 -0.75 14.08
N GLU A 134 8.20 -1.03 12.83
CA GLU A 134 8.38 -2.34 12.23
C GLU A 134 9.87 -2.62 11.89
N ILE A 135 10.70 -2.82 12.91
CA ILE A 135 12.13 -3.18 12.73
C ILE A 135 12.32 -4.38 11.78
N PRO A 136 11.47 -5.43 11.79
CA PRO A 136 11.57 -6.51 10.80
C PRO A 136 11.45 -6.02 9.35
N LEU A 137 10.60 -5.03 9.07
CA LEU A 137 10.43 -4.44 7.74
C LEU A 137 11.70 -3.70 7.29
N LEU A 138 12.29 -2.90 8.17
CA LEU A 138 13.55 -2.20 7.91
C LEU A 138 14.71 -3.17 7.62
N MET A 139 14.84 -4.22 8.45
CA MET A 139 15.84 -5.26 8.27
C MET A 139 15.64 -6.04 6.97
N PHE A 140 14.39 -6.31 6.61
CA PHE A 140 14.03 -6.92 5.34
C PHE A 140 14.50 -6.07 4.15
N PHE A 141 14.27 -4.75 4.17
CA PHE A 141 14.72 -3.86 3.09
C PHE A 141 16.24 -3.81 2.96
N ILE A 142 16.97 -3.76 4.07
CA ILE A 142 18.43 -3.80 4.05
C ILE A 142 18.91 -5.12 3.41
N ALA A 143 18.36 -6.25 3.83
CA ALA A 143 18.70 -7.56 3.28
C ALA A 143 18.33 -7.69 1.79
N LEU A 144 17.16 -7.18 1.41
CA LEU A 144 16.71 -7.16 0.03
C LEU A 144 17.65 -6.35 -0.86
N PHE A 145 17.98 -5.11 -0.51
CA PHE A 145 18.85 -4.28 -1.35
C PHE A 145 20.25 -4.88 -1.48
N MET A 146 20.76 -5.57 -0.44
CA MET A 146 21.99 -6.35 -0.54
C MET A 146 21.85 -7.53 -1.52
N ILE A 147 20.76 -8.30 -1.46
CA ILE A 147 20.49 -9.39 -2.40
C ILE A 147 20.33 -8.85 -3.82
N VAL A 148 19.60 -7.76 -4.01
CA VAL A 148 19.42 -7.10 -5.31
C VAL A 148 20.76 -6.73 -5.93
N GLY A 149 21.63 -6.04 -5.19
CA GLY A 149 22.98 -5.72 -5.67
C GLY A 149 23.81 -6.97 -6.00
N GLY A 150 23.64 -8.06 -5.24
CA GLY A 150 24.29 -9.35 -5.53
C GLY A 150 23.74 -10.04 -6.79
N VAL A 151 22.42 -10.02 -6.99
CA VAL A 151 21.75 -10.61 -8.16
C VAL A 151 22.04 -9.80 -9.41
N GLU A 152 22.05 -8.47 -9.33
CA GLU A 152 22.49 -7.57 -10.41
C GLU A 152 23.94 -7.87 -10.80
N GLY A 153 24.85 -7.94 -9.82
CA GLY A 153 26.25 -8.31 -10.07
C GLY A 153 26.45 -9.71 -10.65
N SER A 154 25.46 -10.60 -10.56
CA SER A 154 25.53 -11.96 -11.11
C SER A 154 25.13 -12.06 -12.60
N GLY A 155 24.57 -11.01 -13.19
CA GLY A 155 24.06 -11.04 -14.56
C GLY A 155 22.67 -11.69 -14.73
N PHE A 156 22.02 -12.07 -13.63
CA PHE A 156 20.75 -12.78 -13.65
C PHE A 156 19.58 -11.90 -14.13
N LEU A 157 19.61 -10.60 -13.80
CA LEU A 157 18.55 -9.67 -14.21
C LEU A 157 18.59 -9.44 -15.73
N GLU A 158 19.79 -9.35 -16.31
CA GLU A 158 20.02 -9.27 -17.76
C GLU A 158 19.49 -10.53 -18.45
N TYR A 159 19.77 -11.71 -17.87
CA TYR A 159 19.24 -12.98 -18.36
C TYR A 159 17.70 -13.00 -18.37
N LEU A 160 17.06 -12.56 -17.27
CA LEU A 160 15.60 -12.43 -17.23
C LEU A 160 15.07 -11.43 -18.28
N GLY A 161 15.78 -10.32 -18.47
CA GLY A 161 15.48 -9.33 -19.50
C GLY A 161 15.37 -9.93 -20.89
N THR A 162 16.17 -10.96 -21.23
CA THR A 162 16.10 -11.61 -22.55
C THR A 162 14.76 -12.28 -22.86
N PHE A 163 14.03 -12.73 -21.83
CA PHE A 163 12.69 -13.33 -21.98
C PHE A 163 11.58 -12.28 -21.93
N ILE A 164 11.74 -11.26 -21.08
CA ILE A 164 10.69 -10.28 -20.80
C ILE A 164 10.67 -9.17 -21.87
N ILE A 165 11.83 -8.68 -22.31
CA ILE A 165 11.93 -7.54 -23.25
C ILE A 165 11.24 -7.78 -24.58
N PRO A 166 11.37 -8.96 -25.25
CA PRO A 166 10.67 -9.19 -26.51
C PRO A 166 9.16 -9.00 -26.35
N PHE A 167 8.59 -9.54 -25.27
CA PHE A 167 7.18 -9.43 -24.96
C PHE A 167 6.75 -7.99 -24.66
N VAL A 168 7.55 -7.28 -23.86
CA VAL A 168 7.34 -5.86 -23.50
C VAL A 168 7.40 -4.96 -24.74
N LYS A 169 8.27 -5.27 -25.71
CA LYS A 169 8.39 -4.51 -26.98
C LYS A 169 7.28 -4.81 -27.96
N GLU A 170 6.68 -6.00 -27.91
CA GLU A 170 5.61 -6.41 -28.82
C GLU A 170 4.29 -5.69 -28.46
N ASP A 171 3.90 -5.74 -27.18
CA ASP A 171 2.73 -5.01 -26.66
C ASP A 171 2.99 -4.54 -25.23
N PHE A 172 3.44 -3.30 -25.11
CA PHE A 172 3.80 -2.70 -23.82
C PHE A 172 2.59 -2.55 -22.89
N LEU A 173 1.42 -2.22 -23.43
CA LEU A 173 0.19 -2.08 -22.65
C LEU A 173 -0.23 -3.43 -22.07
N LEU A 174 -0.22 -4.48 -22.89
CA LEU A 174 -0.53 -5.83 -22.45
C LEU A 174 0.45 -6.31 -21.39
N ALA A 175 1.76 -6.04 -21.55
CA ALA A 175 2.76 -6.36 -20.54
C ALA A 175 2.49 -5.66 -19.21
N CYS A 176 2.11 -4.38 -19.24
CA CYS A 176 1.73 -3.62 -18.03
C CYS A 176 0.49 -4.21 -17.36
N ILE A 177 -0.55 -4.56 -18.11
CA ILE A 177 -1.76 -5.18 -17.56
C ILE A 177 -1.44 -6.56 -16.97
N ILE A 178 -0.67 -7.39 -17.67
CA ILE A 178 -0.27 -8.71 -17.16
C ILE A 178 0.54 -8.56 -15.87
N LEU A 179 1.49 -7.63 -15.81
CA LEU A 179 2.25 -7.35 -14.60
C LEU A 179 1.31 -6.99 -13.44
N MET A 180 0.34 -6.10 -13.66
CA MET A 180 -0.62 -5.71 -12.63
C MET A 180 -1.42 -6.91 -12.09
N TRP A 181 -1.90 -7.78 -12.96
CA TRP A 181 -2.67 -8.97 -12.55
C TRP A 181 -1.81 -10.03 -11.86
N VAL A 182 -0.61 -10.30 -12.38
CA VAL A 182 0.35 -11.21 -11.74
C VAL A 182 0.74 -10.68 -10.37
N ALA A 183 1.05 -9.38 -10.28
CA ALA A 183 1.37 -8.73 -9.03
C ALA A 183 0.23 -8.85 -8.01
N ALA A 184 -1.01 -8.69 -8.45
CA ALA A 184 -2.16 -8.82 -7.57
C ALA A 184 -2.37 -10.25 -7.06
N ILE A 185 -2.27 -11.24 -7.94
CA ILE A 185 -2.43 -12.66 -7.56
C ILE A 185 -1.29 -13.07 -6.62
N MET A 186 -0.06 -12.67 -6.92
CA MET A 186 1.10 -13.00 -6.09
C MET A 186 1.04 -12.26 -4.76
N SER A 187 0.62 -11.00 -4.72
CA SER A 187 0.40 -10.23 -3.49
C SER A 187 -0.80 -10.72 -2.67
N ALA A 188 -1.73 -11.45 -3.28
CA ALA A 188 -2.79 -12.13 -2.53
C ALA A 188 -2.26 -13.41 -1.88
N ALA A 189 -1.26 -14.07 -2.48
CA ALA A 189 -0.67 -15.32 -1.98
C ALA A 189 0.49 -15.10 -1.01
N ILE A 190 1.25 -14.03 -1.23
CA ILE A 190 2.44 -13.60 -0.49
C ILE A 190 2.17 -12.17 -0.06
N ASP A 191 2.65 -11.77 1.12
CA ASP A 191 2.56 -10.37 1.56
C ASP A 191 3.06 -9.39 0.48
N ASN A 192 2.47 -8.20 0.44
CA ASN A 192 2.70 -7.19 -0.60
C ASN A 192 4.15 -6.68 -0.65
N ILE A 193 4.84 -6.67 0.48
CA ILE A 193 6.21 -6.21 0.64
C ILE A 193 7.22 -7.14 -0.09
N PRO A 194 7.29 -8.46 0.20
CA PRO A 194 8.22 -9.36 -0.49
C PRO A 194 8.04 -9.43 -2.00
N PHE A 195 6.82 -9.32 -2.49
CA PHE A 195 6.58 -9.35 -3.93
C PHE A 195 7.09 -8.09 -4.63
N THR A 196 6.77 -6.90 -4.08
CA THR A 196 7.26 -5.62 -4.60
C THR A 196 8.77 -5.58 -4.64
N ALA A 197 9.38 -6.04 -3.56
CA ALA A 197 10.81 -6.19 -3.39
C ALA A 197 11.49 -6.97 -4.52
N ALA A 198 10.88 -8.07 -4.96
CA ALA A 198 11.39 -8.89 -6.04
C ALA A 198 11.20 -8.24 -7.43
N MET A 199 10.16 -7.43 -7.62
CA MET A 199 9.84 -6.82 -8.92
C MET A 199 10.63 -5.54 -9.20
N ILE A 200 10.95 -4.73 -8.18
CA ILE A 200 11.78 -3.52 -8.31
C ILE A 200 13.04 -3.76 -9.15
N PRO A 201 13.93 -4.72 -8.81
CA PRO A 201 15.17 -4.94 -9.56
C PRO A 201 14.91 -5.39 -11.00
N ILE A 202 13.84 -6.15 -11.23
CA ILE A 202 13.46 -6.61 -12.57
C ILE A 202 13.06 -5.41 -13.43
N ILE A 203 12.22 -4.52 -12.92
CA ILE A 203 11.78 -3.32 -13.65
C ILE A 203 12.96 -2.37 -13.89
N MET A 204 13.83 -2.16 -12.90
CA MET A 204 15.04 -1.34 -13.07
C MET A 204 15.97 -1.89 -14.16
N SER A 205 16.14 -3.22 -14.22
CA SER A 205 16.94 -3.84 -15.28
C SER A 205 16.35 -3.66 -16.67
N LEU A 206 15.01 -3.65 -16.81
CA LEU A 206 14.35 -3.32 -18.07
C LEU A 206 14.62 -1.86 -18.49
N GLU A 207 14.61 -0.92 -17.53
CA GLU A 207 14.97 0.49 -17.79
C GLU A 207 16.42 0.65 -18.23
N ALA A 208 17.35 -0.03 -17.56
CA ALA A 208 18.77 -0.02 -17.94
C ALA A 208 18.99 -0.55 -19.37
N GLN A 209 18.08 -1.41 -19.85
CA GLN A 209 18.08 -1.96 -21.22
C GLN A 209 17.29 -1.10 -22.22
N GLY A 210 16.87 0.12 -21.83
CA GLY A 210 16.26 1.12 -22.69
C GLY A 210 14.73 1.07 -22.80
N VAL A 211 14.05 0.30 -21.94
CA VAL A 211 12.57 0.30 -21.87
C VAL A 211 12.10 1.49 -21.04
N ASN A 212 11.18 2.31 -21.56
CA ASN A 212 10.47 3.27 -20.71
C ASN A 212 9.47 2.51 -19.81
N ALA A 213 9.86 2.22 -18.58
CA ALA A 213 9.10 1.40 -17.65
C ALA A 213 8.12 2.20 -16.77
N ALA A 214 7.85 3.47 -17.07
CA ALA A 214 6.97 4.32 -16.26
C ALA A 214 5.62 3.65 -15.94
N ALA A 215 4.95 3.10 -16.96
CA ALA A 215 3.67 2.40 -16.79
C ALA A 215 3.79 1.09 -15.99
N LEU A 216 4.95 0.42 -16.01
CA LEU A 216 5.19 -0.80 -15.23
C LEU A 216 5.26 -0.49 -13.74
N TRP A 217 5.85 0.64 -13.34
CA TRP A 217 5.87 1.09 -11.95
C TRP A 217 4.47 1.34 -11.40
N TRP A 218 3.62 2.03 -12.15
CA TRP A 218 2.23 2.27 -11.78
C TRP A 218 1.42 0.98 -11.72
N CYS A 219 1.58 0.09 -12.71
CA CYS A 219 0.91 -1.21 -12.71
C CYS A 219 1.37 -2.12 -11.57
N LEU A 220 2.64 -2.06 -11.16
CA LEU A 220 3.13 -2.78 -9.99
C LEU A 220 2.46 -2.25 -8.71
N ALA A 221 2.45 -0.93 -8.50
CA ALA A 221 1.82 -0.31 -7.34
C ALA A 221 0.32 -0.64 -7.25
N LEU A 222 -0.42 -0.53 -8.37
CA LEU A 222 -1.83 -0.91 -8.46
C LEU A 222 -2.05 -2.40 -8.21
N GLY A 223 -1.24 -3.25 -8.84
CA GLY A 223 -1.38 -4.70 -8.75
C GLY A 223 -1.18 -5.18 -7.32
N VAL A 224 -0.06 -4.80 -6.71
CA VAL A 224 0.28 -5.16 -5.33
C VAL A 224 -0.74 -4.59 -4.34
N GLY A 225 -1.00 -3.28 -4.40
CA GLY A 225 -1.87 -2.61 -3.46
C GLY A 225 -3.32 -3.13 -3.50
N MET A 226 -3.86 -3.37 -4.70
CA MET A 226 -5.20 -3.95 -4.85
C MET A 226 -5.23 -5.45 -4.54
N GLY A 227 -4.13 -6.15 -4.84
CA GLY A 227 -3.94 -7.59 -4.62
C GLY A 227 -3.95 -7.99 -3.14
N GLY A 228 -3.40 -7.14 -2.26
CA GLY A 228 -3.34 -7.41 -0.83
C GLY A 228 -4.71 -7.73 -0.20
N ASN A 229 -5.80 -7.20 -0.77
CA ASN A 229 -7.17 -7.49 -0.36
C ASN A 229 -7.65 -8.92 -0.63
N GLY A 230 -7.00 -9.64 -1.56
CA GLY A 230 -7.44 -10.95 -2.03
C GLY A 230 -7.48 -11.99 -0.92
N THR A 231 -6.53 -11.95 0.02
CA THR A 231 -6.51 -12.86 1.17
C THR A 231 -6.16 -12.14 2.47
N HIS A 232 -6.48 -12.78 3.59
CA HIS A 232 -6.15 -12.30 4.93
C HIS A 232 -4.65 -12.10 5.23
N ILE A 233 -3.75 -12.68 4.43
CA ILE A 233 -2.29 -12.56 4.60
C ILE A 233 -1.63 -11.66 3.55
N GLY A 234 -2.40 -11.11 2.61
CA GLY A 234 -1.85 -10.32 1.49
C GLY A 234 -1.38 -8.91 1.88
N SER A 235 -1.72 -8.46 3.09
CA SER A 235 -1.31 -7.16 3.64
C SER A 235 -1.23 -7.23 5.16
N THR A 236 -0.37 -6.38 5.75
CA THR A 236 -0.24 -6.20 7.20
C THR A 236 -1.54 -5.73 7.86
N ALA A 237 -2.33 -4.87 7.21
CA ALA A 237 -3.63 -4.42 7.72
C ALA A 237 -4.63 -5.59 7.86
N ASN A 238 -4.55 -6.56 6.94
CA ASN A 238 -5.41 -7.73 6.92
C ASN A 238 -5.03 -8.70 8.04
N VAL A 239 -3.74 -8.93 8.23
CA VAL A 239 -3.22 -9.72 9.35
C VAL A 239 -3.57 -9.07 10.69
N PHE A 240 -3.46 -7.74 10.79
CA PHE A 240 -3.80 -7.00 12.01
C PHE A 240 -5.27 -7.18 12.40
N ILE A 241 -6.20 -6.96 11.47
CA ILE A 241 -7.64 -7.07 11.79
C ILE A 241 -8.04 -8.52 12.09
N VAL A 242 -7.41 -9.51 11.44
CA VAL A 242 -7.61 -10.92 11.79
C VAL A 242 -7.10 -11.21 13.20
N THR A 243 -5.89 -10.75 13.54
CA THR A 243 -5.30 -10.92 14.87
C THR A 243 -6.17 -10.29 15.97
N VAL A 244 -6.68 -9.08 15.72
CA VAL A 244 -7.64 -8.42 16.62
C VAL A 244 -8.91 -9.25 16.77
N SER A 245 -9.48 -9.74 15.66
CA SER A 245 -10.69 -10.58 15.70
C SER A 245 -10.50 -11.89 16.47
N GLU A 246 -9.33 -12.53 16.32
CA GLU A 246 -8.99 -13.75 17.05
C GLU A 246 -8.80 -13.49 18.54
N ARG A 247 -8.18 -12.36 18.91
CA ARG A 247 -8.05 -11.95 20.31
C ARG A 247 -9.43 -11.72 20.93
N LEU A 248 -10.32 -10.97 20.28
CA LEU A 248 -11.70 -10.78 20.77
C LEU A 248 -12.43 -12.12 20.93
N ALA A 249 -12.30 -13.04 19.97
CA ALA A 249 -12.94 -14.35 20.04
C ALA A 249 -12.41 -15.19 21.21
N ARG A 250 -11.13 -15.05 21.57
CA ARG A 250 -10.55 -15.70 22.76
C ARG A 250 -11.04 -15.07 24.05
N ASP A 251 -11.03 -13.74 24.14
CA ASP A 251 -11.36 -13.00 25.37
C ASP A 251 -12.84 -13.14 25.77
N THR A 252 -13.72 -13.23 24.78
CA THR A 252 -15.17 -13.42 24.98
C THR A 252 -15.61 -14.89 24.99
N GLY A 253 -14.74 -15.80 24.56
CA GLY A 253 -15.07 -17.21 24.35
C GLY A 253 -15.95 -17.48 23.11
N ASP A 254 -16.29 -16.47 22.31
CA ASP A 254 -17.12 -16.62 21.11
C ASP A 254 -16.28 -16.74 19.84
N LYS A 255 -16.15 -17.98 19.35
CA LYS A 255 -15.42 -18.29 18.10
C LYS A 255 -16.06 -17.68 16.84
N SER A 256 -17.32 -17.27 16.88
CA SER A 256 -18.01 -16.69 15.72
C SER A 256 -17.46 -15.31 15.33
N MET A 257 -16.78 -14.63 16.26
CA MET A 257 -16.17 -13.33 16.02
C MET A 257 -14.82 -13.39 15.28
N ALA A 258 -14.19 -14.56 15.21
CA ALA A 258 -12.91 -14.72 14.52
C ALA A 258 -13.12 -14.68 12.99
N ILE A 259 -12.35 -13.83 12.32
CA ILE A 259 -12.35 -13.75 10.86
C ILE A 259 -11.57 -14.95 10.31
N THR A 260 -12.26 -15.87 9.64
CA THR A 260 -11.61 -17.04 9.04
C THR A 260 -11.05 -16.73 7.64
N PRO A 261 -10.02 -17.47 7.18
CA PRO A 261 -9.46 -17.30 5.83
C PRO A 261 -10.52 -17.41 4.72
N LEU A 262 -11.47 -18.34 4.87
CA LEU A 262 -12.55 -18.53 3.90
C LEU A 262 -13.55 -17.37 3.93
N MET A 263 -13.86 -16.84 5.12
CA MET A 263 -14.69 -15.63 5.24
C MET A 263 -14.00 -14.46 4.56
N TRP A 264 -12.67 -14.34 4.73
CA TRP A 264 -11.90 -13.33 4.05
C TRP A 264 -11.99 -13.47 2.53
N ALA A 265 -11.60 -14.62 1.99
CA ALA A 265 -11.58 -14.87 0.55
C ALA A 265 -12.94 -14.59 -0.11
N LYS A 266 -14.06 -14.91 0.56
CA LYS A 266 -15.42 -14.66 0.05
C LYS A 266 -15.77 -13.18 -0.13
N LYS A 267 -15.14 -12.26 0.61
CA LYS A 267 -15.40 -10.81 0.47
C LYS A 267 -14.21 -10.06 -0.14
N GLY A 268 -12.99 -10.46 0.19
CA GLY A 268 -11.74 -9.89 -0.28
C GLY A 268 -11.45 -10.16 -1.76
N LEU A 269 -11.58 -11.40 -2.24
CA LEU A 269 -11.35 -11.72 -3.67
C LEU A 269 -12.30 -10.94 -4.60
N PRO A 270 -13.63 -10.84 -4.32
CA PRO A 270 -14.50 -10.01 -5.12
C PRO A 270 -14.09 -8.53 -5.15
N VAL A 271 -13.62 -7.98 -4.03
CA VAL A 271 -13.13 -6.59 -3.95
C VAL A 271 -11.86 -6.43 -4.79
N MET A 272 -10.88 -7.33 -4.63
CA MET A 272 -9.66 -7.34 -5.43
C MET A 272 -9.96 -7.39 -6.93
N LEU A 273 -10.86 -8.28 -7.37
CA LEU A 273 -11.24 -8.39 -8.78
C LEU A 273 -11.93 -7.13 -9.28
N LEU A 274 -12.85 -6.55 -8.49
CA LEU A 274 -13.51 -5.29 -8.82
C LEU A 274 -12.49 -4.17 -9.04
N THR A 275 -11.58 -3.98 -8.09
CA THR A 275 -10.57 -2.93 -8.16
C THR A 275 -9.59 -3.16 -9.32
N LEU A 276 -9.17 -4.40 -9.59
CA LEU A 276 -8.29 -4.72 -10.72
C LEU A 276 -8.96 -4.49 -12.07
N VAL A 277 -10.24 -4.82 -12.21
CA VAL A 277 -11.00 -4.53 -13.44
C VAL A 277 -11.10 -3.02 -13.65
N ILE A 278 -11.42 -2.26 -12.62
CA ILE A 278 -11.44 -0.78 -12.69
C ILE A 278 -10.07 -0.24 -13.08
N CYS A 279 -9.01 -0.71 -12.42
CA CYS A 279 -7.65 -0.28 -12.73
C CYS A 279 -7.25 -0.64 -14.16
N THR A 280 -7.64 -1.83 -14.64
CA THR A 280 -7.41 -2.26 -16.03
C THR A 280 -8.11 -1.33 -17.02
N ILE A 281 -9.38 -1.00 -16.78
CA ILE A 281 -10.16 -0.11 -17.65
C ILE A 281 -9.53 1.29 -17.67
N VAL A 282 -9.19 1.85 -16.52
CA VAL A 282 -8.59 3.18 -16.43
C VAL A 282 -7.19 3.20 -17.07
N MET A 283 -6.34 2.20 -16.79
CA MET A 283 -5.02 2.09 -17.42
C MET A 283 -5.12 1.92 -18.93
N TYR A 284 -6.08 1.16 -19.42
CA TYR A 284 -6.31 0.99 -20.86
C TYR A 284 -6.74 2.30 -21.53
N LEU A 285 -7.73 3.00 -20.94
CA LEU A 285 -8.28 4.24 -21.50
C LEU A 285 -7.29 5.41 -21.45
N PHE A 286 -6.48 5.48 -20.39
CA PHE A 286 -5.55 6.58 -20.14
C PHE A 286 -4.09 6.15 -20.28
N PHE A 287 -3.80 5.06 -21.00
CA PHE A 287 -2.44 4.54 -21.13
C PHE A 287 -1.39 5.58 -21.56
N PRO A 288 -1.67 6.48 -22.53
CA PRO A 288 -0.71 7.52 -22.91
C PRO A 288 -0.32 8.46 -21.77
N TYR A 289 -1.19 8.65 -20.78
CA TYR A 289 -0.89 9.45 -19.58
C TYR A 289 0.06 8.68 -18.65
N TYR A 290 -0.15 7.38 -18.47
CA TYR A 290 0.65 6.54 -17.57
C TYR A 290 2.00 6.11 -18.15
N SER A 291 2.16 6.11 -19.47
CA SER A 291 3.42 5.80 -20.16
C SER A 291 4.36 6.98 -20.33
N GLN A 292 3.95 8.18 -19.89
CA GLN A 292 4.85 9.34 -19.84
C GLN A 292 6.06 9.03 -18.95
N PRO A 293 7.29 9.39 -19.37
CA PRO A 293 8.48 9.23 -18.55
C PRO A 293 8.30 9.85 -17.16
N LEU A 294 8.84 9.15 -16.15
CA LEU A 294 8.87 9.58 -14.76
C LEU A 294 9.89 10.69 -14.54
#